data_AF-A0AAE7APA9-F1
#
_entry.id   AF-A0AAE7APA9-F1
#
_cell.length_a   1.000
_cell.length_b   1.000
_cell.length_c   1.000
_cell.angle_alpha   90.00
_cell.angle_beta   90.00
_cell.angle_gamma   90.00
#
_symmetry.space_group_name_H-M   'P 1'
#
loop_
_entity.id
_entity.type
_entity.pdbx_description
1 polymer ?
#
loop_
_entity_poly.entity_id
_entity_poly.type
_entity_poly.pdbx_seq_one_letter_code
_entity_poly.pdbx_strand_id
1 'polypeptide(L)'
;MNYPNPPSPEITTKEKPAFKEITSELLRELESALNNATLWKEQVNLSLKGVKRILEVITGMDFFQKANEIDERLRGILKWLENSSNGLQTKMREYESYFTDFNTSMRSNEQEVTSILNANTENIKSEIKKLENQLIETTTRLLTSYQIFLNQAKESATTQINADKTQAITNINQAKESATTQINADKTQAINNINEAKVSVTNQINTNKQEVLNNINQAKNRSLSKH
;
A
#
# COMPACT_ATOMS: atom_id res chain seq x y z
N MET A 1 -7.55 -0.44 33.44
CA MET A 1 -8.83 -1.06 33.85
C MET A 1 -8.74 -1.48 35.31
N ASN A 2 -9.66 -0.99 36.14
CA ASN A 2 -9.75 -1.36 37.56
C ASN A 2 -11.05 -2.14 37.80
N TYR A 3 -10.94 -3.29 38.46
CA TYR A 3 -12.08 -4.13 38.82
C TYR A 3 -12.13 -4.30 40.34
N PRO A 4 -13.32 -4.19 40.94
CA PRO A 4 -13.48 -4.53 42.35
C PRO A 4 -13.27 -6.04 42.56
N ASN A 5 -12.79 -6.41 43.74
CA ASN A 5 -12.69 -7.82 44.13
C ASN A 5 -14.08 -8.36 44.53
N PRO A 6 -14.43 -9.59 44.14
CA PRO A 6 -15.69 -10.19 44.55
C PRO A 6 -15.72 -10.44 46.07
N PRO A 7 -16.88 -10.33 46.73
CA PRO A 7 -17.04 -10.73 48.13
C PRO A 7 -16.74 -12.22 48.34
N SER A 8 -16.30 -12.59 49.55
CA SER A 8 -16.13 -13.99 49.93
C SER A 8 -17.48 -14.71 50.02
N PRO A 9 -17.60 -15.96 49.50
CA PRO A 9 -18.87 -16.70 49.46
C PRO A 9 -19.29 -17.30 50.81
N GLU A 10 -18.44 -17.29 51.85
CA GLU A 10 -18.73 -17.95 53.14
C GLU A 10 -19.73 -17.16 54.02
N ILE A 11 -20.75 -17.84 54.55
CA ILE A 11 -21.58 -17.33 55.67
C ILE A 11 -20.96 -17.73 57.02
N THR A 12 -21.10 -16.87 58.04
CA THR A 12 -20.43 -17.01 59.35
C THR A 12 -20.96 -18.15 60.23
N THR A 13 -22.12 -18.75 59.93
CA THR A 13 -22.69 -19.88 60.68
C THR A 13 -22.10 -21.21 60.21
N LYS A 14 -20.98 -21.64 60.80
CA LYS A 14 -20.31 -22.91 60.46
C LYS A 14 -20.89 -24.16 61.17
N GLU A 15 -21.63 -23.99 62.26
CA GLU A 15 -22.19 -25.12 63.01
C GLU A 15 -23.55 -25.54 62.45
N LYS A 16 -23.57 -26.70 61.79
CA LYS A 16 -24.76 -27.40 61.32
C LYS A 16 -25.38 -28.16 62.50
N PRO A 17 -26.66 -27.97 62.85
CA PRO A 17 -27.33 -28.87 63.78
C PRO A 17 -27.34 -30.29 63.18
N ALA A 18 -27.12 -31.32 64.00
CA ALA A 18 -27.11 -32.70 63.54
C ALA A 18 -28.49 -33.13 63.00
N PHE A 19 -28.68 -33.07 61.69
CA PHE A 19 -29.85 -33.60 60.98
C PHE A 19 -29.46 -34.83 60.15
N LYS A 20 -30.27 -35.89 60.25
CA LYS A 20 -30.21 -37.05 59.34
C LYS A 20 -30.96 -36.72 58.05
N GLU A 21 -30.20 -36.80 56.95
CA GLU A 21 -30.53 -36.84 55.52
C GLU A 21 -31.93 -36.46 55.04
N ILE A 22 -32.03 -35.28 54.39
CA ILE A 22 -32.50 -35.15 52.99
C ILE A 22 -31.70 -33.98 52.38
N THR A 23 -30.49 -34.20 51.86
CA THR A 23 -29.67 -33.07 51.33
C THR A 23 -28.54 -33.44 50.36
N SER A 24 -28.45 -34.67 49.86
CA SER A 24 -27.29 -35.09 49.03
C SER A 24 -27.41 -34.70 47.55
N GLU A 25 -28.61 -34.78 46.95
CA GLU A 25 -28.78 -34.57 45.51
C GLU A 25 -28.51 -33.11 45.07
N LEU A 26 -29.07 -32.13 45.81
CA LEU A 26 -28.93 -30.70 45.50
C LEU A 26 -27.50 -30.20 45.72
N LEU A 27 -26.82 -30.71 46.75
CA LEU A 27 -25.40 -30.41 47.00
C LEU A 27 -24.53 -30.93 45.86
N ARG A 28 -24.86 -32.11 45.31
CA ARG A 28 -24.16 -32.69 44.16
C ARG A 28 -24.38 -31.89 42.87
N GLU A 29 -25.59 -31.38 42.65
CA GLU A 29 -25.87 -30.50 41.50
C GLU A 29 -25.15 -29.15 41.61
N LEU A 30 -25.10 -28.56 42.80
CA LEU A 30 -24.36 -27.32 43.08
C LEU A 30 -22.85 -27.49 42.91
N GLU A 31 -22.29 -28.59 43.45
CA GLU A 31 -20.88 -28.95 43.31
C GLU A 31 -20.51 -29.21 41.84
N SER A 32 -21.36 -29.92 41.09
CA SER A 32 -21.15 -30.15 39.65
C SER A 32 -21.22 -28.87 38.82
N ALA A 33 -22.06 -27.90 39.21
CA ALA A 33 -22.16 -26.61 38.55
C ALA A 33 -20.99 -25.66 38.87
N LEU A 34 -20.44 -25.73 40.09
CA LEU A 34 -19.28 -24.94 40.51
C LEU A 34 -17.97 -25.46 39.88
N ASN A 35 -17.86 -26.78 39.67
CA ASN A 35 -16.65 -27.42 39.13
C ASN A 35 -16.53 -27.38 37.60
N ASN A 36 -17.59 -26.99 36.88
CA ASN A 36 -17.55 -26.82 35.42
C ASN A 36 -17.55 -25.32 35.07
N ALA A 37 -16.42 -24.84 34.54
CA ALA A 37 -16.17 -23.45 34.22
C ALA A 37 -16.93 -22.96 32.98
N THR A 38 -18.26 -22.90 33.03
CA THR A 38 -19.04 -22.18 32.02
C THR A 38 -19.29 -20.74 32.45
N LEU A 39 -19.36 -19.85 31.44
CA LEU A 39 -19.39 -18.39 31.50
C LEU A 39 -20.04 -17.84 32.78
N TRP A 40 -19.36 -16.91 33.45
CA TRP A 40 -19.78 -16.25 34.70
C TRP A 40 -21.31 -15.95 34.82
N LYS A 41 -21.97 -15.58 33.72
CA LYS A 41 -23.43 -15.38 33.66
C LYS A 41 -24.25 -16.62 34.07
N GLU A 42 -23.81 -17.81 33.69
CA GLU A 42 -24.45 -19.09 34.07
C GLU A 42 -24.19 -19.42 35.54
N GLN A 43 -22.99 -19.17 36.04
CA GLN A 43 -22.64 -19.39 37.45
C GLN A 43 -23.45 -18.49 38.40
N VAL A 44 -23.67 -17.23 38.04
CA VAL A 44 -24.55 -16.31 38.80
C VAL A 44 -26.01 -16.79 38.75
N ASN A 45 -26.51 -17.17 37.57
CA ASN A 45 -27.88 -17.66 37.41
C ASN A 45 -28.14 -18.94 38.24
N LEU A 46 -27.18 -19.87 38.29
CA LEU A 46 -27.28 -21.09 39.07
C LEU A 46 -27.19 -20.83 40.59
N SER A 47 -26.34 -19.90 41.00
CA SER A 47 -26.25 -19.46 42.41
C SER A 47 -27.59 -18.85 42.90
N LEU A 48 -28.22 -18.01 42.07
CA LEU A 48 -29.54 -17.42 42.37
C LEU A 48 -30.65 -18.48 42.44
N LYS A 49 -30.61 -19.52 41.59
CA LYS A 49 -31.53 -20.66 41.67
C LYS A 49 -31.35 -21.46 42.96
N GLY A 50 -30.11 -21.67 43.40
CA GLY A 50 -29.80 -22.31 44.69
C GLY A 50 -30.40 -21.55 45.87
N VAL A 51 -30.23 -20.22 45.90
CA VAL A 51 -30.83 -19.34 46.92
C VAL A 51 -32.35 -19.42 46.90
N LYS A 52 -32.98 -19.34 45.71
CA LYS A 52 -34.44 -19.48 45.57
C LYS A 52 -34.94 -20.81 46.14
N ARG A 53 -34.24 -21.92 45.88
CA ARG A 53 -34.64 -23.24 46.35
C ARG A 53 -34.54 -23.38 47.87
N ILE A 54 -33.50 -22.80 48.50
CA ILE A 54 -33.38 -22.74 49.96
C ILE A 54 -34.57 -21.98 50.56
N LEU A 55 -34.94 -20.83 49.96
CA LEU A 55 -36.08 -20.04 50.40
C LEU A 55 -37.41 -20.82 50.26
N GLU A 56 -37.60 -21.54 49.15
CA GLU A 56 -38.78 -22.41 48.93
C GLU A 56 -38.87 -23.56 49.95
N VAL A 57 -37.74 -24.15 50.35
CA VAL A 57 -37.71 -25.21 51.37
C VAL A 57 -38.04 -24.67 52.75
N ILE A 58 -37.51 -23.49 53.10
CA ILE A 58 -37.79 -22.83 54.39
C ILE A 58 -39.27 -22.42 54.49
N THR A 59 -39.86 -21.97 53.39
CA THR A 59 -41.27 -21.53 53.35
C THR A 59 -42.28 -22.69 53.18
N GLY A 60 -41.87 -23.81 52.57
CA GLY A 60 -42.73 -24.96 52.31
C GLY A 60 -42.72 -26.06 53.38
N MET A 61 -42.00 -25.89 54.49
CA MET A 61 -41.91 -26.92 55.54
C MET A 61 -43.20 -26.97 56.39
N ASP A 62 -43.92 -28.09 56.31
CA ASP A 62 -45.04 -28.51 57.18
C ASP A 62 -44.68 -28.64 58.68
N PHE A 63 -43.44 -28.31 59.03
CA PHE A 63 -42.87 -28.36 60.37
C PHE A 63 -43.62 -27.47 61.39
N PHE A 64 -44.28 -26.41 60.91
CA PHE A 64 -45.03 -25.48 61.75
C PHE A 64 -46.41 -26.00 62.21
N GLN A 65 -46.92 -27.11 61.66
CA GLN A 65 -48.27 -27.61 62.00
C GLN A 65 -48.34 -28.55 63.21
N LYS A 66 -47.22 -28.94 63.84
CA LYS A 66 -47.20 -29.87 65.00
C LYS A 66 -46.48 -29.34 66.24
N ALA A 67 -46.61 -28.05 66.54
CA ALA A 67 -45.96 -27.42 67.70
C ALA A 67 -46.82 -27.46 68.98
N ASN A 68 -47.25 -28.66 69.43
CA ASN A 68 -47.92 -28.79 70.74
C ASN A 68 -47.06 -29.43 71.84
N GLU A 69 -45.77 -29.68 71.58
CA GLU A 69 -44.74 -29.96 72.59
C GLU A 69 -43.47 -29.20 72.21
N ILE A 70 -43.20 -28.06 72.88
CA ILE A 70 -42.13 -27.12 72.52
C ILE A 70 -40.89 -27.38 73.38
N ASP A 71 -39.96 -28.20 72.88
CA ASP A 71 -38.67 -28.51 73.51
C ASP A 71 -37.58 -27.48 73.13
N GLU A 72 -36.59 -27.24 74.00
CA GLU A 72 -35.50 -26.24 73.84
C GLU A 72 -34.77 -26.34 72.49
N ARG A 73 -34.81 -27.53 71.88
CA ARG A 73 -34.33 -27.83 70.52
C ARG A 73 -34.99 -26.98 69.42
N LEU A 74 -36.29 -26.75 69.49
CA LEU A 74 -37.01 -25.92 68.51
C LEU A 74 -36.57 -24.45 68.59
N ARG A 75 -36.35 -23.93 69.80
CA ARG A 75 -35.81 -22.57 70.00
C ARG A 75 -34.38 -22.45 69.46
N GLY A 76 -33.56 -23.49 69.63
CA GLY A 76 -32.21 -23.56 69.04
C GLY A 76 -32.22 -23.53 67.50
N ILE A 77 -33.13 -24.31 66.88
CA ILE A 77 -33.28 -24.36 65.41
C ILE A 77 -33.76 -23.02 64.85
N LEU A 78 -34.76 -22.39 65.48
CA LEU A 78 -35.26 -21.06 65.06
C LEU A 78 -34.15 -20.01 65.12
N LYS A 79 -33.35 -20.00 66.20
CA LYS A 79 -32.21 -19.09 66.34
C LYS A 79 -31.11 -19.34 65.29
N TRP A 80 -30.82 -20.60 64.97
CA TRP A 80 -29.87 -20.94 63.91
C TRP A 80 -30.36 -20.52 62.51
N LEU A 81 -31.65 -20.72 62.23
CA LEU A 81 -32.29 -20.29 60.98
C LEU A 81 -32.27 -18.76 60.85
N GLU A 82 -32.61 -18.04 61.92
CA GLU A 82 -32.56 -16.58 61.96
C GLU A 82 -31.14 -16.07 61.70
N ASN A 83 -30.13 -16.62 62.37
CA ASN A 83 -28.73 -16.25 62.17
C ASN A 83 -28.24 -16.54 60.74
N SER A 84 -28.62 -17.69 60.17
CA SER A 84 -28.25 -18.07 58.80
C SER A 84 -28.95 -17.18 57.76
N SER A 85 -30.22 -16.83 58.00
CA SER A 85 -30.98 -15.88 57.18
C SER A 85 -30.35 -14.48 57.21
N ASN A 86 -29.97 -13.99 58.38
CA ASN A 86 -29.29 -12.70 58.54
C ASN A 86 -27.92 -12.69 57.86
N GLY A 87 -27.16 -13.79 57.96
CA GLY A 87 -25.88 -13.96 57.27
C GLY A 87 -26.04 -13.94 55.74
N LEU A 88 -27.05 -14.64 55.22
CA LEU A 88 -27.40 -14.61 53.81
C LEU A 88 -27.81 -13.21 53.35
N GLN A 89 -28.67 -12.51 54.10
CA GLN A 89 -29.08 -11.15 53.78
C GLN A 89 -27.87 -10.20 53.71
N THR A 90 -26.93 -10.33 54.64
CA THR A 90 -25.69 -9.56 54.65
C THR A 90 -24.87 -9.83 53.37
N LYS A 91 -24.71 -11.11 53.00
CA LYS A 91 -24.02 -11.48 51.76
C LYS A 91 -24.72 -10.98 50.50
N MET A 92 -26.05 -11.02 50.47
CA MET A 92 -26.80 -10.45 49.34
C MET A 92 -26.51 -8.96 49.15
N ARG A 93 -26.41 -8.19 50.25
CA ARG A 93 -26.03 -6.77 50.19
C ARG A 93 -24.59 -6.56 49.74
N GLU A 94 -23.64 -7.40 50.19
CA GLU A 94 -22.24 -7.34 49.73
C GLU A 94 -22.14 -7.58 48.22
N TYR A 95 -22.84 -8.58 47.69
CA TYR A 95 -22.86 -8.85 46.25
C TYR A 95 -23.60 -7.77 45.45
N GLU A 96 -24.68 -7.21 45.97
CA GLU A 96 -25.38 -6.08 45.34
C GLU A 96 -24.45 -4.86 45.20
N SER A 97 -23.70 -4.54 46.26
CA SER A 97 -22.67 -3.49 46.22
C SER A 97 -21.58 -3.81 45.19
N TYR A 98 -21.04 -5.04 45.22
CA TYR A 98 -20.03 -5.49 44.26
C TYR A 98 -20.51 -5.36 42.80
N PHE A 99 -21.72 -5.82 42.47
CA PHE A 99 -22.22 -5.74 41.10
C PHE A 99 -22.45 -4.29 40.66
N THR A 100 -22.80 -3.39 41.59
CA THR A 100 -22.92 -1.95 41.30
C THR A 100 -21.57 -1.33 40.95
N ASP A 101 -20.53 -1.61 41.75
CA ASP A 101 -19.17 -1.14 41.50
C ASP A 101 -18.59 -1.75 40.22
N PHE A 102 -18.79 -3.05 40.02
CA PHE A 102 -18.36 -3.75 38.82
C PHE A 102 -19.00 -3.16 37.56
N ASN A 103 -20.32 -2.94 37.57
CA ASN A 103 -21.02 -2.34 36.43
C ASN A 103 -20.53 -0.92 36.14
N THR A 104 -20.19 -0.15 37.18
CA THR A 104 -19.61 1.19 37.05
C THR A 104 -18.21 1.11 36.40
N SER A 105 -17.35 0.22 36.89
CA SER A 105 -16.04 -0.06 36.28
C SER A 105 -16.15 -0.50 34.81
N MET A 106 -17.10 -1.39 34.48
CA MET A 106 -17.29 -1.86 33.11
C MET A 106 -17.70 -0.73 32.16
N ARG A 107 -18.64 0.13 32.58
CA ARG A 107 -19.04 1.30 31.78
C ARG A 107 -17.88 2.26 31.56
N SER A 108 -17.08 2.52 32.59
CA SER A 108 -15.90 3.37 32.48
C SER A 108 -14.86 2.77 31.51
N ASN A 109 -14.58 1.46 31.64
CA ASN A 109 -13.65 0.77 30.76
C ASN A 109 -14.15 0.78 29.29
N GLU A 110 -15.44 0.55 29.07
CA GLU A 110 -16.06 0.60 27.74
C GLU A 110 -15.91 1.99 27.11
N GLN A 111 -16.15 3.06 27.88
CA GLN A 111 -15.97 4.43 27.43
C GLN A 111 -14.51 4.76 27.10
N GLU A 112 -13.57 4.33 27.96
CA GLU A 112 -12.13 4.53 27.76
C GLU A 112 -11.65 3.81 26.49
N VAL A 113 -12.00 2.54 26.33
CA VAL A 113 -11.67 1.75 25.13
C VAL A 113 -12.26 2.39 23.88
N THR A 114 -13.53 2.81 23.93
CA THR A 114 -14.19 3.48 22.81
C THR A 114 -13.49 4.79 22.46
N SER A 115 -13.12 5.60 23.45
CA SER A 115 -12.40 6.85 23.24
C SER A 115 -11.02 6.64 22.60
N ILE A 116 -10.25 5.67 23.10
CA ILE A 116 -8.94 5.32 22.55
C ILE A 116 -9.06 4.80 21.11
N LEU A 117 -10.04 3.93 20.83
CA LEU A 117 -10.26 3.41 19.47
C LEU A 117 -10.68 4.51 18.50
N ASN A 118 -11.54 5.44 18.92
CA ASN A 118 -11.93 6.58 18.09
C ASN A 118 -10.74 7.52 17.83
N ALA A 119 -9.93 7.82 18.85
CA ALA A 119 -8.72 8.62 18.68
C ALA A 119 -7.72 7.95 17.73
N ASN A 120 -7.52 6.65 17.85
CA ASN A 120 -6.67 5.87 16.94
C ASN A 120 -7.21 5.88 15.51
N THR A 121 -8.54 5.80 15.33
CA THR A 121 -9.18 5.87 14.02
C THR A 121 -8.90 7.20 13.33
N GLU A 122 -9.07 8.33 14.03
CA GLU A 122 -8.78 9.66 13.48
C GLU A 122 -7.27 9.87 13.23
N ASN A 123 -6.39 9.36 14.11
CA ASN A 123 -4.94 9.41 13.90
C ASN A 123 -4.51 8.65 12.63
N ILE A 124 -5.01 7.43 12.44
CA ILE A 124 -4.71 6.61 11.24
C ILE A 124 -5.20 7.32 9.97
N LYS A 125 -6.41 7.89 10.01
CA LYS A 125 -6.98 8.65 8.89
C LYS A 125 -6.13 9.88 8.53
N SER A 126 -5.62 10.60 9.53
CA SER A 126 -4.72 11.74 9.34
C SER A 126 -3.37 11.33 8.72
N GLU A 127 -2.75 10.26 9.21
CA GLU A 127 -1.49 9.75 8.66
C GLU A 127 -1.65 9.23 7.23
N ILE A 128 -2.75 8.54 6.91
CA ILE A 128 -3.08 8.17 5.52
C ILE A 128 -3.15 9.41 4.63
N LYS A 129 -3.87 10.45 5.06
CA LYS A 129 -3.99 11.71 4.29
C LYS A 129 -2.62 12.37 4.06
N LYS A 130 -1.75 12.34 5.06
CA LYS A 130 -0.39 12.88 4.96
C LYS A 130 0.46 12.09 3.97
N LEU A 131 0.40 10.75 4.00
CA LEU A 131 1.09 9.88 3.05
C LEU A 131 0.57 10.08 1.61
N GLU A 132 -0.74 10.21 1.42
CA GLU A 132 -1.33 10.56 0.12
C GLU A 132 -0.76 11.87 -0.43
N ASN A 133 -0.71 12.91 0.40
CA ASN A 133 -0.18 14.22 -0.02
C ASN A 133 1.32 14.13 -0.40
N GLN A 134 2.12 13.40 0.38
CA GLN A 134 3.54 13.18 0.07
C GLN A 134 3.76 12.41 -1.25
N LEU A 135 2.92 11.41 -1.52
CA LEU A 135 2.96 10.65 -2.77
C LEU A 135 2.61 11.53 -3.98
N ILE A 136 1.59 12.39 -3.84
CA ILE A 136 1.20 13.36 -4.88
C ILE A 136 2.33 14.35 -5.15
N GLU A 137 2.96 14.90 -4.10
CA GLU A 137 4.09 15.83 -4.24
C GLU A 137 5.27 15.16 -4.96
N THR A 138 5.65 13.95 -4.52
CA THR A 138 6.77 13.20 -5.10
C THR A 138 6.52 12.89 -6.57
N THR A 139 5.32 12.42 -6.91
CA THR A 139 4.93 12.11 -8.29
C THR A 139 4.92 13.36 -9.16
N THR A 140 4.44 14.49 -8.63
CA THR A 140 4.43 15.78 -9.35
C THR A 140 5.86 16.25 -9.62
N ARG A 141 6.75 16.22 -8.61
CA ARG A 141 8.16 16.59 -8.78
C ARG A 141 8.88 15.70 -9.79
N LEU A 142 8.62 14.38 -9.76
CA LEU A 142 9.16 13.43 -10.72
C LEU A 142 8.68 13.75 -12.14
N LEU A 143 7.37 13.98 -12.33
CA LEU A 143 6.79 14.32 -13.62
C LEU A 143 7.38 15.61 -14.18
N THR A 144 7.48 16.67 -13.38
CA THR A 144 8.12 17.93 -13.78
C THR A 144 9.58 17.73 -14.15
N SER A 145 10.33 16.96 -13.36
CA SER A 145 11.74 16.66 -13.64
C SER A 145 11.90 15.90 -14.96
N TYR A 146 11.05 14.92 -15.22
CA TYR A 146 11.06 14.15 -16.46
C TYR A 146 10.69 15.00 -17.67
N GLN A 147 9.71 15.91 -17.53
CA GLN A 147 9.34 16.85 -18.59
C GLN A 147 10.49 17.80 -18.95
N ILE A 148 11.20 18.33 -17.94
CA ILE A 148 12.38 19.18 -18.14
C ILE A 148 13.48 18.40 -18.87
N PHE A 149 13.77 17.18 -18.40
CA PHE A 149 14.77 16.31 -19.02
C PHE A 149 14.46 16.03 -20.50
N LEU A 150 13.21 15.67 -20.84
CA LEU A 150 12.80 15.43 -22.22
C LEU A 150 12.91 16.67 -23.09
N ASN A 151 12.55 17.84 -22.56
CA ASN A 151 12.67 19.11 -23.29
C ASN A 151 14.14 19.44 -23.58
N GLN A 152 15.03 19.29 -22.59
CA GLN A 152 16.46 19.51 -22.76
C GLN A 152 17.08 18.53 -23.76
N ALA A 153 16.71 17.24 -23.69
CA ALA A 153 17.16 16.24 -24.64
C ALA A 153 16.72 16.57 -26.07
N LYS A 154 15.47 17.00 -26.25
CA LYS A 154 14.93 17.42 -27.55
C LYS A 154 15.65 18.65 -28.11
N GLU A 155 15.90 19.65 -27.27
CA GLU A 155 16.60 20.88 -27.67
C GLU A 155 18.06 20.59 -28.05
N SER A 156 18.75 19.76 -27.26
CA SER A 156 20.12 19.31 -27.56
C SER A 156 20.18 18.55 -28.87
N ALA A 157 19.29 17.58 -29.09
CA ALA A 157 19.22 16.82 -30.35
C ALA A 157 18.92 17.74 -31.55
N THR A 158 18.01 18.70 -31.40
CA THR A 158 17.67 19.68 -32.45
C THR A 158 18.87 20.56 -32.79
N THR A 159 19.63 21.00 -31.79
CA THR A 159 20.84 21.81 -31.96
C THR A 159 21.91 21.02 -32.73
N GLN A 160 22.16 19.78 -32.34
CA GLN A 160 23.12 18.91 -33.03
C GLN A 160 22.73 18.65 -34.49
N ILE A 161 21.46 18.31 -34.74
CA ILE A 161 20.93 18.08 -36.10
C ILE A 161 21.11 19.33 -36.97
N ASN A 162 20.84 20.52 -36.44
CA ASN A 162 20.99 21.76 -37.20
C ASN A 162 22.47 22.08 -37.51
N ALA A 163 23.37 21.81 -36.56
CA ALA A 163 24.81 21.94 -36.76
C ALA A 163 25.31 20.98 -37.86
N ASP A 164 24.96 19.70 -37.76
CA ASP A 164 25.36 18.67 -38.72
C ASP A 164 24.79 18.95 -40.11
N LYS A 165 23.53 19.39 -40.20
CA LYS A 165 22.90 19.81 -41.47
C LYS A 165 23.65 20.98 -42.11
N THR A 166 24.03 21.98 -41.31
CA THR A 166 24.78 23.14 -41.79
C THR A 166 26.17 22.73 -42.30
N GLN A 167 26.86 21.87 -41.56
CA GLN A 167 28.16 21.33 -41.97
C GLN A 167 28.06 20.50 -43.25
N ALA A 168 27.04 19.64 -43.36
CA ALA A 168 26.81 18.83 -44.56
C ALA A 168 26.54 19.70 -45.80
N ILE A 169 25.70 20.74 -45.67
CA ILE A 169 25.45 21.69 -46.76
C ILE A 169 26.73 22.42 -47.17
N THR A 170 27.54 22.85 -46.20
CA THR A 170 28.82 23.52 -46.45
C THR A 170 29.78 22.61 -47.22
N ASN A 171 29.92 21.36 -46.78
CA ASN A 171 30.78 20.37 -47.43
C ASN A 171 30.32 20.09 -48.87
N ILE A 172 29.00 19.96 -49.11
CA ILE A 172 28.44 19.76 -50.45
C ILE A 172 28.74 20.95 -51.35
N ASN A 173 28.61 22.18 -50.86
CA ASN A 173 28.91 23.38 -51.63
C ASN A 173 30.39 23.46 -52.00
N GLN A 174 31.30 23.19 -51.05
CA GLN A 174 32.75 23.16 -51.30
C GLN A 174 33.13 22.09 -52.33
N ALA A 175 32.55 20.88 -52.23
CA ALA A 175 32.76 19.81 -53.19
C ALA A 175 32.26 20.21 -54.59
N LYS A 176 31.08 20.86 -54.67
CA LYS A 176 30.52 21.36 -55.93
C LYS A 176 31.40 22.44 -56.57
N GLU A 177 31.90 23.39 -55.80
CA GLU A 177 32.81 24.44 -56.29
C GLU A 177 34.13 23.86 -56.80
N SER A 178 34.71 22.91 -56.05
CA SER A 178 35.93 22.19 -56.45
C SER A 178 35.73 21.43 -57.76
N ALA A 179 34.63 20.67 -57.88
CA ALA A 179 34.29 19.95 -59.10
C ALA A 179 34.05 20.90 -60.29
N THR A 180 33.37 22.02 -60.07
CA THR A 180 33.12 23.04 -61.11
C THR A 180 34.43 23.67 -61.60
N THR A 181 35.35 23.95 -60.67
CA THR A 181 36.68 24.49 -60.98
C THR A 181 37.48 23.50 -61.82
N GLN A 182 37.52 22.22 -61.42
CA GLN A 182 38.22 21.17 -62.17
C GLN A 182 37.63 20.99 -63.57
N ILE A 183 36.30 20.94 -63.70
CA ILE A 183 35.61 20.83 -65.00
C ILE A 183 35.97 22.00 -65.91
N ASN A 184 36.02 23.22 -65.39
CA ASN A 184 36.38 24.41 -66.19
C ASN A 184 37.85 24.39 -66.64
N ALA A 185 38.75 23.93 -65.77
CA ALA A 185 40.17 23.75 -66.11
C ALA A 185 40.34 22.69 -67.21
N ASP A 186 39.72 21.52 -67.04
CA ASP A 186 39.78 20.41 -68.02
C ASP A 186 39.16 20.81 -69.36
N LYS A 187 38.03 21.53 -69.34
CA LYS A 187 37.38 22.07 -70.54
C LYS A 187 38.31 23.04 -71.28
N THR A 188 38.96 23.95 -70.55
CA THR A 188 39.91 24.90 -71.14
C THR A 188 41.10 24.19 -71.77
N GLN A 189 41.68 23.22 -71.06
CA GLN A 189 42.78 22.41 -71.58
C GLN A 189 42.37 21.64 -72.84
N ALA A 190 41.19 21.02 -72.85
CA ALA A 190 40.68 20.30 -74.01
C ALA A 190 40.49 21.21 -75.23
N ILE A 191 39.94 22.42 -75.04
CA ILE A 191 39.79 23.41 -76.11
C ILE A 191 41.15 23.84 -76.68
N ASN A 192 42.14 24.10 -75.81
CA ASN A 192 43.49 24.46 -76.24
C ASN A 192 44.13 23.33 -77.07
N ASN A 193 44.06 22.09 -76.58
CA ASN A 193 44.58 20.92 -77.30
C ASN A 193 43.92 20.77 -78.70
N ILE A 194 42.61 20.98 -78.82
CA ILE A 194 41.89 20.93 -80.10
C ILE A 194 42.37 22.04 -81.05
N ASN A 195 42.57 23.26 -80.54
CA ASN A 195 43.05 24.38 -81.34
C ASN A 195 44.48 24.16 -81.85
N GLU A 196 45.39 23.66 -81.01
CA GLU A 196 46.75 23.29 -81.39
C GLU A 196 46.76 22.20 -82.48
N ALA A 197 45.96 21.14 -82.30
CA ALA A 197 45.80 20.08 -83.30
C ALA A 197 45.26 20.64 -84.64
N LYS A 198 44.27 21.54 -84.59
CA LYS A 198 43.71 22.18 -85.79
C LYS A 198 44.74 23.02 -86.54
N VAL A 199 45.56 23.80 -85.83
CA VAL A 199 46.66 24.58 -86.43
C VAL A 199 47.69 23.65 -87.07
N SER A 200 48.10 22.59 -86.37
CA SER A 200 49.04 21.59 -86.88
C SER A 200 48.54 20.95 -88.18
N VAL A 201 47.29 20.48 -88.20
CA VAL A 201 46.65 19.91 -89.41
C VAL A 201 46.57 20.93 -90.54
N THR A 202 46.21 22.18 -90.25
CA THR A 202 46.14 23.24 -91.28
C THR A 202 47.50 23.52 -91.90
N ASN A 203 48.56 23.57 -91.08
CA ASN A 203 49.93 23.74 -91.55
C ASN A 203 50.40 22.56 -92.42
N GLN A 204 50.06 21.32 -92.02
CA GLN A 204 50.36 20.13 -92.82
C GLN A 204 49.63 20.16 -94.16
N ILE A 205 48.33 20.50 -94.18
CA ILE A 205 47.54 20.64 -95.41
C ILE A 205 48.14 21.69 -96.34
N ASN A 206 48.53 22.86 -95.82
CA ASN A 206 49.12 23.93 -96.62
C ASN A 206 50.47 23.51 -97.21
N THR A 207 51.32 22.84 -96.43
CA THR A 207 52.59 22.28 -96.91
C THR A 207 52.37 21.29 -98.05
N ASN A 208 51.49 20.30 -97.84
CA ASN A 208 51.16 19.29 -98.85
C ASN A 208 50.57 19.93 -100.12
N LYS A 209 49.71 20.94 -99.97
CA LYS A 209 49.14 21.68 -101.10
C LYS A 209 50.22 22.40 -101.91
N GLN A 210 51.15 23.07 -101.23
CA GLN A 210 52.26 23.75 -101.89
C GLN A 210 53.17 22.77 -102.63
N GLU A 211 53.47 21.62 -102.02
CA GLU A 211 54.26 20.55 -102.63
C GLU A 211 53.59 20.02 -103.91
N VAL A 212 52.28 19.72 -103.87
CA VAL A 212 51.51 19.29 -105.04
C VAL A 212 51.52 20.34 -106.15
N LEU A 213 51.31 21.62 -105.83
CA LEU A 213 51.36 22.71 -106.81
C LEU A 213 52.74 22.82 -107.47
N ASN A 214 53.82 22.71 -106.69
CA ASN A 214 55.19 22.71 -107.21
C ASN A 214 55.42 21.53 -108.16
N ASN A 215 54.96 20.33 -107.80
CA ASN A 215 55.08 19.13 -108.62
C ASN A 215 54.31 19.26 -109.95
N ILE A 216 53.10 19.81 -109.93
CA ILE A 216 52.30 20.07 -111.14
C ILE A 216 53.01 21.07 -112.06
N ASN A 217 53.53 22.17 -111.52
CA ASN A 217 54.26 23.17 -112.31
C ASN A 217 55.52 22.58 -112.96
N GLN A 218 56.29 21.77 -112.22
CA GLN A 218 57.45 21.07 -112.77
C GLN A 218 57.04 20.10 -113.89
N ALA A 219 55.97 19.34 -113.72
CA ALA A 219 55.46 18.42 -114.75
C ALA A 219 55.01 19.17 -116.02
N LYS A 220 54.29 20.30 -115.86
CA LYS A 220 53.85 21.16 -116.98
C LYS A 220 55.05 21.72 -117.75
N ASN A 221 56.06 22.23 -117.05
CA ASN A 221 57.27 22.75 -117.71
C ASN A 221 58.02 21.67 -118.50
N ARG A 222 58.08 20.44 -117.96
CA ARG A 222 58.67 19.28 -118.66
C ARG A 222 57.88 18.83 -119.89
N SER A 223 56.56 19.08 -119.96
CA SER A 223 55.77 18.74 -121.14
C SER A 223 55.92 19.79 -122.25
N LEU A 224 56.02 21.07 -121.89
CA LEU A 224 56.24 22.18 -122.83
C LEU A 224 57.62 22.13 -123.49
N SER A 225 58.64 21.61 -122.80
CA SER A 225 59.99 21.45 -123.37
C SER A 225 60.13 20.27 -124.34
N LYS A 226 59.07 19.48 -124.54
CA LYS A 226 59.06 18.29 -125.43
C LYS A 226 58.28 18.50 -126.73
N HIS A 227 57.81 19.72 -126.99
CA HIS A 227 57.20 20.17 -128.24
C HIS A 227 57.99 21.36 -128.78
#